data_AF-A0A352PQG4-F1
#
_entry.id   AF-A0A352PQG4-F1
#
_cell.length_a   1.000
_cell.length_b   1.000
_cell.length_c   1.000
_cell.angle_alpha   90.00
_cell.angle_beta   90.00
_cell.angle_gamma   90.00
#
_symmetry.space_group_name_H-M   'P 1'
#
loop_
_entity.id
_entity.type
_entity.pdbx_description
1 polymer ?
#
loop_
_entity_poly.entity_id
_entity_poly.type
_entity_poly.pdbx_seq_one_letter_code
_entity_poly.pdbx_strand_id
1 'polypeptide(L)'
;IAARLTDGKQQLFLMSKQGKCTRIDEREIRPMGRASRGVRGMKVGDSELVGMDVIGNEQSMLVVTAKGFGKRSANSEYRVQGRGGKGVINLRITERNGEVVGFRQVTDDDQVIVITDKGRLIRTNVAEVSMKGRVTQGVKLMDLLEDERAMDMTVVIESDEPDEEE
;
A
#
# COMPACT_ATOMS: atom_id res chain seq x y z
N ILE A 1 -5.90 -4.31 10.56
CA ILE A 1 -5.66 -5.70 10.12
C ILE A 1 -6.77 -6.06 9.12
N ALA A 2 -6.43 -6.59 7.95
CA ALA A 2 -7.39 -6.99 6.92
C ALA A 2 -7.34 -8.50 6.67
N ALA A 3 -8.44 -9.09 6.24
CA ALA A 3 -8.53 -10.46 5.75
C ALA A 3 -9.17 -10.44 4.35
N ARG A 4 -8.68 -11.31 3.47
CA ARG A 4 -9.19 -11.49 2.10
C ARG A 4 -9.36 -12.97 1.82
N LEU A 5 -10.44 -13.33 1.13
CA LEU A 5 -10.63 -14.67 0.59
C LEU A 5 -9.86 -14.77 -0.73
N THR A 6 -9.18 -15.90 -0.91
CA THR A 6 -8.44 -16.22 -2.14
C THR A 6 -8.88 -17.57 -2.70
N ASP A 7 -8.65 -17.81 -3.99
CA ASP A 7 -9.23 -18.93 -4.75
C ASP A 7 -8.21 -19.95 -5.29
N GLY A 8 -6.94 -19.79 -4.94
CA GLY A 8 -5.81 -20.62 -5.42
C GLY A 8 -5.16 -20.13 -6.71
N LYS A 9 -5.64 -19.05 -7.34
CA LYS A 9 -5.13 -18.47 -8.59
C LYS A 9 -4.67 -17.01 -8.47
N GLN A 10 -4.82 -16.42 -7.30
CA GLN A 10 -4.49 -15.03 -7.02
C GLN A 10 -3.01 -14.84 -6.65
N GLN A 11 -2.62 -13.57 -6.63
CA GLN A 11 -1.27 -13.16 -6.28
C GLN A 11 -1.35 -12.19 -5.11
N LEU A 12 -0.34 -12.24 -4.25
CA LEU A 12 -0.25 -11.45 -3.03
C LEU A 12 0.83 -10.40 -3.18
N PHE A 13 0.55 -9.18 -2.73
CA PHE A 13 1.52 -8.10 -2.65
C PHE A 13 1.83 -7.81 -1.19
N LEU A 14 3.12 -7.77 -0.84
CA LEU A 14 3.60 -7.40 0.48
C LEU A 14 4.52 -6.20 0.37
N MET A 15 4.46 -5.29 1.34
CA MET A 15 5.32 -4.10 1.37
C MET A 15 5.87 -3.84 2.76
N SER A 16 7.14 -3.43 2.84
CA SER A 16 7.80 -3.04 4.08
C SER A 16 7.84 -1.52 4.27
N LYS A 17 8.05 -1.07 5.51
CA LYS A 17 8.21 0.35 5.86
C LYS A 17 9.38 1.00 5.13
N GLN A 18 10.44 0.23 4.85
CA GLN A 18 11.60 0.65 4.05
C GLN A 18 11.37 0.66 2.54
N GLY A 19 10.13 0.59 2.06
CA GLY A 19 9.81 0.78 0.64
C GLY A 19 10.18 -0.40 -0.26
N LYS A 20 10.41 -1.60 0.29
CA LYS A 20 10.57 -2.84 -0.49
C LYS A 20 9.23 -3.55 -0.62
N CYS A 21 9.03 -4.24 -1.72
CA CYS A 21 7.85 -5.05 -1.95
C CYS A 21 8.16 -6.41 -2.57
N THR A 22 7.23 -7.35 -2.48
CA THR A 22 7.24 -8.59 -3.25
C THR A 22 5.83 -8.92 -3.73
N ARG A 23 5.74 -9.51 -4.92
CA ARG A 23 4.51 -10.07 -5.49
C ARG A 23 4.69 -11.57 -5.55
N ILE A 24 3.84 -12.33 -4.89
CA ILE A 24 3.98 -13.77 -4.70
C ILE A 24 2.75 -14.46 -5.28
N ASP A 25 2.95 -15.58 -5.97
CA ASP A 25 1.84 -16.46 -6.36
C ASP A 25 1.31 -17.20 -5.13
N GLU A 26 0.01 -17.18 -4.88
CA GLU A 26 -0.53 -17.75 -3.64
C GLU A 26 -0.26 -19.25 -3.49
N ARG A 27 -0.01 -19.96 -4.61
CA ARG A 27 0.32 -21.40 -4.60
C ARG A 27 1.65 -21.72 -3.91
N GLU A 28 2.52 -20.72 -3.71
CA GLU A 28 3.73 -20.82 -2.89
C GLU A 28 3.43 -20.93 -1.38
N ILE A 29 2.18 -20.68 -0.99
CA ILE A 29 1.70 -20.72 0.39
C ILE A 29 0.75 -21.91 0.52
N ARG A 30 1.24 -22.97 1.15
CA ARG A 30 0.41 -24.14 1.45
C ARG A 30 -0.71 -23.79 2.44
N PRO A 31 -1.91 -24.38 2.30
CA PRO A 31 -2.94 -24.31 3.33
C PRO A 31 -2.43 -24.88 4.65
N MET A 32 -2.81 -24.26 5.77
CA MET A 32 -2.44 -24.70 7.12
C MET A 32 -3.60 -24.48 8.08
N GLY A 33 -3.65 -25.26 9.16
CA GLY A 33 -4.62 -25.09 10.23
C GLY A 33 -4.42 -23.79 11.01
N ARG A 34 -5.48 -23.34 11.70
CA ARG A 34 -5.52 -22.07 12.44
C ARG A 34 -4.46 -21.94 13.54
N ALA A 35 -4.06 -23.06 14.16
CA ALA A 35 -3.06 -23.09 15.22
C ALA A 35 -1.60 -22.97 14.72
N SER A 36 -1.38 -22.85 13.40
CA SER A 36 -0.03 -22.72 12.83
C SER A 36 0.55 -21.31 12.99
N ARG A 37 1.88 -21.19 12.94
CA ARG A 37 2.60 -19.90 12.96
C ARG A 37 2.62 -19.19 11.60
N GLY A 38 2.04 -19.79 10.56
CA GLY A 38 2.12 -19.30 9.18
C GLY A 38 3.46 -19.63 8.48
N VAL A 39 3.68 -18.98 7.34
CA VAL A 39 4.89 -19.09 6.53
C VAL A 39 5.48 -17.71 6.25
N ARG A 40 6.80 -17.63 6.03
CA ARG A 40 7.48 -16.35 5.78
C ARG A 40 7.14 -15.78 4.41
N GLY A 41 6.32 -14.73 4.31
CA GLY A 41 6.07 -14.04 3.03
C GLY A 41 7.30 -13.31 2.47
N MET A 42 7.93 -12.46 3.28
CA MET A 42 9.05 -11.61 2.88
C MET A 42 10.07 -11.51 4.02
N LYS A 43 11.37 -11.41 3.71
CA LYS A 43 12.42 -11.13 4.69
C LYS A 43 12.64 -9.62 4.79
N VAL A 44 12.14 -9.01 5.87
CA VAL A 44 12.19 -7.56 6.08
C VAL A 44 13.42 -7.05 6.86
N GLY A 45 14.25 -7.94 7.42
CA GLY A 45 15.43 -7.53 8.20
C GLY A 45 15.01 -6.84 9.50
N ASP A 46 15.64 -5.69 9.80
CA ASP A 46 15.31 -4.85 10.97
C ASP A 46 14.14 -3.88 10.69
N SER A 47 13.40 -4.10 9.61
CA SER A 47 12.21 -3.35 9.25
C SER A 47 10.94 -4.17 9.51
N GLU A 48 9.79 -3.57 9.29
CA GLU A 48 8.47 -4.18 9.48
C GLU A 48 7.70 -4.21 8.17
N LEU A 49 6.75 -5.15 8.08
CA LEU A 49 5.73 -5.11 7.03
C LEU A 49 4.71 -4.02 7.36
N VAL A 50 4.37 -3.22 6.35
CA VAL A 50 3.22 -2.30 6.39
C VAL A 50 1.93 -3.11 6.24
N GLY A 51 1.96 -4.12 5.38
CA GLY A 51 0.79 -4.97 5.15
C GLY A 51 0.97 -5.94 3.99
N MET A 52 -0.14 -6.61 3.67
CA MET A 52 -0.31 -7.53 2.57
C MET A 52 -1.69 -7.32 1.95
N ASP A 53 -1.81 -7.45 0.62
CA ASP A 53 -3.09 -7.46 -0.08
C ASP A 53 -3.05 -8.42 -1.28
N VAL A 54 -4.22 -8.77 -1.83
CA VAL A 54 -4.33 -9.51 -3.09
C VAL A 54 -4.15 -8.54 -4.25
N ILE A 55 -3.27 -8.79 -5.21
CA ILE A 55 -2.96 -7.86 -6.31
C ILE A 55 -3.52 -8.33 -7.66
N GLY A 56 -4.25 -7.45 -8.34
CA GLY A 56 -4.70 -7.61 -9.74
C GLY A 56 -3.86 -6.80 -10.72
N ASN A 57 -4.04 -6.99 -12.03
CA ASN A 57 -3.24 -6.29 -13.06
C ASN A 57 -3.83 -4.94 -13.51
N GLU A 58 -5.15 -4.75 -13.37
CA GLU A 58 -5.87 -3.62 -13.97
C GLU A 58 -5.80 -2.32 -13.15
N GLN A 59 -5.31 -2.40 -11.91
CA GLN A 59 -5.24 -1.28 -10.98
C GLN A 59 -3.82 -0.72 -10.86
N SER A 60 -3.70 0.37 -10.09
CA SER A 60 -2.43 0.94 -9.67
C SER A 60 -2.23 0.79 -8.17
N MET A 61 -0.99 0.67 -7.75
CA MET A 61 -0.60 0.63 -6.33
C MET A 61 -0.27 2.04 -5.86
N LEU A 62 -1.13 2.63 -5.03
CA LEU A 62 -0.85 3.85 -4.31
C LEU A 62 -0.04 3.55 -3.05
N VAL A 63 0.99 4.36 -2.81
CA VAL A 63 1.84 4.30 -1.62
C VAL A 63 1.92 5.69 -1.00
N VAL A 64 1.78 5.78 0.32
CA VAL A 64 1.93 7.01 1.10
C VAL A 64 3.01 6.83 2.17
N THR A 65 3.79 7.87 2.40
CA THR A 65 4.86 7.92 3.41
C THR A 65 4.54 8.89 4.54
N ALA A 66 5.28 8.75 5.64
CA ALA A 66 5.05 9.50 6.88
C ALA A 66 5.13 11.02 6.71
N LYS A 67 5.94 11.54 5.77
CA LYS A 67 6.06 12.98 5.50
C LYS A 67 5.16 13.49 4.38
N GLY A 68 4.07 12.76 4.07
CA GLY A 68 3.06 13.20 3.12
C GLY A 68 3.47 13.09 1.65
N PHE A 69 4.46 12.24 1.34
CA PHE A 69 4.83 11.91 -0.04
C PHE A 69 4.17 10.62 -0.48
N GLY A 70 4.09 10.42 -1.78
CA GLY A 70 3.57 9.20 -2.35
C GLY A 70 3.48 9.24 -3.86
N LYS A 71 2.97 8.16 -4.43
CA LYS A 71 2.80 7.97 -5.87
C LYS A 71 1.93 6.76 -6.15
N ARG A 72 1.49 6.68 -7.40
CA ARG A 72 0.90 5.46 -7.98
C ARG A 72 1.89 4.81 -8.93
N SER A 73 1.91 3.48 -8.94
CA SER A 73 2.65 2.68 -9.93
C SER A 73 1.73 1.61 -10.47
N ALA A 74 1.75 1.36 -11.78
CA ALA A 74 0.89 0.36 -12.39
C ALA A 74 1.18 -1.02 -11.80
N ASN A 75 0.15 -1.82 -11.54
CA ASN A 75 0.36 -3.14 -10.93
C ASN A 75 1.16 -4.09 -11.83
N SER A 76 1.13 -3.87 -13.14
CA SER A 76 1.95 -4.57 -14.14
C SER A 76 3.46 -4.37 -13.97
N GLU A 77 3.91 -3.33 -13.25
CA GLU A 77 5.33 -3.12 -12.94
C GLU A 77 5.88 -4.11 -11.90
N TYR A 78 5.00 -4.78 -11.15
CA TYR A 78 5.36 -5.76 -10.13
C TYR A 78 5.41 -7.16 -10.73
N ARG A 79 6.61 -7.67 -10.94
CA ARG A 79 6.85 -9.04 -11.38
C ARG A 79 6.67 -10.02 -10.22
N VAL A 80 6.08 -11.17 -10.49
CA VAL A 80 5.97 -12.28 -9.54
C VAL A 80 7.37 -12.78 -9.15
N GLN A 81 7.55 -13.07 -7.86
CA GLN A 81 8.78 -13.56 -7.23
C GLN A 81 8.44 -14.73 -6.30
N GLY A 82 9.45 -15.55 -6.01
CA GLY A 82 9.34 -16.60 -4.99
C GLY A 82 9.17 -16.03 -3.58
N ARG A 83 8.55 -16.80 -2.71
CA ARG A 83 8.30 -16.41 -1.32
C ARG A 83 9.59 -16.35 -0.49
N GLY A 84 9.64 -15.47 0.51
CA GLY A 84 10.68 -15.42 1.54
C GLY A 84 11.93 -14.62 1.18
N GLY A 85 11.98 -14.09 -0.04
CA GLY A 85 13.03 -13.15 -0.49
C GLY A 85 12.95 -11.79 0.21
N LYS A 86 13.96 -10.95 -0.03
CA LYS A 86 14.03 -9.56 0.50
C LYS A 86 13.10 -8.57 -0.24
N GLY A 87 12.50 -9.00 -1.34
CA GLY A 87 11.74 -8.14 -2.25
C GLY A 87 12.61 -7.17 -3.05
N VAL A 88 11.96 -6.32 -3.84
CA VAL A 88 12.54 -5.30 -4.71
C VAL A 88 12.10 -3.91 -4.28
N ILE A 89 12.81 -2.87 -4.71
CA ILE A 89 12.47 -1.49 -4.35
C ILE A 89 11.16 -1.07 -5.04
N ASN A 90 10.21 -0.60 -4.25
CA ASN A 90 8.94 0.01 -4.68
C ASN A 90 8.90 1.53 -4.48
N LEU A 91 9.67 2.03 -3.51
CA LEU A 91 9.81 3.45 -3.22
C LEU A 91 11.19 3.66 -2.59
N ARG A 92 11.92 4.69 -3.02
CA ARG A 92 13.18 5.08 -2.37
C ARG A 92 12.87 5.89 -1.12
N ILE A 93 13.07 5.28 0.05
CA ILE A 93 12.95 5.96 1.34
C ILE A 93 14.15 6.87 1.55
N THR A 94 13.87 8.10 1.95
CA THR A 94 14.84 9.13 2.30
C THR A 94 14.34 9.91 3.51
N GLU A 95 15.22 10.70 4.11
CA GLU A 95 14.81 11.61 5.19
C GLU A 95 13.72 12.59 4.74
N ARG A 96 13.64 12.91 3.44
CA ARG A 96 12.64 13.83 2.89
C ARG A 96 11.23 13.24 2.94
N ASN A 97 11.04 11.97 2.58
CA ASN A 97 9.72 11.35 2.50
C ASN A 97 9.35 10.53 3.74
N GLY A 98 10.32 10.01 4.47
CA GLY A 98 10.09 9.12 5.60
C GLY A 98 9.60 7.73 5.17
N GLU A 99 9.37 6.88 6.17
CA GLU A 99 8.93 5.50 5.95
C GLU A 99 7.53 5.41 5.33
N VAL A 100 7.24 4.27 4.71
CA VAL A 100 5.91 3.97 4.18
C VAL A 100 4.94 3.74 5.32
N VAL A 101 3.78 4.40 5.28
CA VAL A 101 2.74 4.28 6.29
C VAL A 101 1.56 3.45 5.78
N GLY A 102 1.32 3.45 4.47
CA GLY A 102 0.23 2.70 3.89
C GLY A 102 0.40 2.50 2.38
N PHE A 103 -0.32 1.50 1.88
CA PHE A 103 -0.50 1.27 0.45
C PHE A 103 -1.89 0.71 0.18
N ARG A 104 -2.47 1.03 -0.97
CA ARG A 104 -3.76 0.50 -1.44
C ARG A 104 -3.74 0.34 -2.95
N GLN A 105 -4.43 -0.69 -3.44
CA GLN A 105 -4.78 -0.71 -4.86
C GLN A 105 -5.91 0.27 -5.10
N VAL A 106 -5.78 1.04 -6.17
CA VAL A 106 -6.69 2.12 -6.52
C VAL A 106 -6.85 2.24 -8.03
N THR A 107 -8.01 2.72 -8.43
CA THR A 107 -8.41 3.20 -9.75
C THR A 107 -8.39 4.73 -9.77
N ASP A 108 -8.56 5.35 -10.93
CA ASP A 108 -8.59 6.82 -11.04
C ASP A 108 -9.83 7.43 -10.35
N ASP A 109 -10.92 6.67 -10.22
CA ASP A 109 -12.18 7.15 -9.63
C ASP A 109 -12.17 7.09 -8.09
N ASP A 110 -11.18 6.41 -7.50
CA ASP A 110 -11.07 6.29 -6.06
C ASP A 110 -10.69 7.61 -5.38
N GLN A 111 -11.01 7.71 -4.10
CA GLN A 111 -10.47 8.72 -3.22
C GLN A 111 -9.81 8.07 -2.01
N VAL A 112 -8.81 8.74 -1.44
CA VAL A 112 -8.15 8.27 -0.23
C VAL A 112 -8.24 9.28 0.88
N ILE A 113 -8.38 8.78 2.10
CA ILE A 113 -8.26 9.56 3.32
C ILE A 113 -6.98 9.12 4.03
N VAL A 114 -6.18 10.09 4.42
CA VAL A 114 -4.97 9.91 5.21
C VAL A 114 -5.19 10.57 6.56
N ILE A 115 -4.92 9.83 7.64
CA ILE A 115 -4.99 10.34 9.01
C ILE A 115 -3.58 10.66 9.52
N THR A 116 -3.44 11.79 10.20
CA THR A 116 -2.18 12.22 10.82
C THR A 116 -2.15 11.90 12.32
N ASP A 117 -0.96 12.01 12.92
CA ASP A 117 -0.79 11.87 14.37
C ASP A 117 -1.40 13.02 15.19
N LYS A 118 -1.80 14.12 14.53
CA LYS A 118 -2.55 15.23 15.13
C LYS A 118 -4.06 15.12 14.91
N GLY A 119 -4.54 14.01 14.34
CA GLY A 119 -5.96 13.77 14.09
C GLY A 119 -6.53 14.54 12.89
N ARG A 120 -5.70 15.10 12.01
CA ARG A 120 -6.17 15.69 10.76
C ARG A 120 -6.49 14.57 9.78
N LEU A 121 -7.65 14.70 9.12
CA LEU A 121 -8.05 13.86 8.00
C LEU A 121 -7.83 14.66 6.70
N ILE A 122 -7.05 14.10 5.80
CA ILE A 122 -6.74 14.71 4.51
C ILE A 122 -7.30 13.80 3.42
N ARG A 123 -8.29 14.29 2.68
CA ARG A 123 -8.90 13.61 1.53
C ARG A 123 -8.16 13.99 0.26
N THR A 124 -7.82 13.02 -0.58
CA THR A 124 -7.09 13.24 -1.84
C THR A 124 -7.75 12.41 -2.94
N ASN A 125 -8.01 13.04 -4.07
CA ASN A 125 -8.51 12.35 -5.25
C ASN A 125 -7.37 11.55 -5.89
N VAL A 126 -7.59 10.26 -6.16
CA VAL A 126 -6.54 9.38 -6.67
C VAL A 126 -6.08 9.80 -8.07
N ALA A 127 -6.99 10.31 -8.90
CA ALA A 127 -6.67 10.85 -10.23
C ALA A 127 -5.56 11.92 -10.21
N GLU A 128 -5.50 12.74 -9.15
CA GLU A 128 -4.50 13.81 -9.00
C GLU A 128 -3.13 13.29 -8.58
N VAL A 129 -3.06 12.06 -8.05
CA VAL A 129 -1.81 11.46 -7.62
C VAL A 129 -0.99 11.03 -8.83
N SER A 130 0.24 11.52 -8.90
CA SER A 130 1.16 11.21 -9.99
C SER A 130 1.43 9.72 -10.16
N MET A 131 1.19 9.22 -11.38
CA MET A 131 1.67 7.93 -11.87
C MET A 131 3.18 8.01 -12.15
N LYS A 132 3.98 7.16 -11.49
CA LYS A 132 5.44 7.09 -11.61
C LYS A 132 5.90 5.64 -11.51
N GLY A 133 7.07 5.35 -12.09
CA GLY A 133 7.69 4.04 -11.93
C GLY A 133 8.01 3.68 -10.48
N ARG A 134 8.25 2.38 -10.23
CA ARG A 134 8.57 1.86 -8.89
C ARG A 134 9.73 2.60 -8.21
N VAL A 135 10.89 2.69 -8.85
CA VAL A 135 12.13 3.11 -8.17
C VAL A 135 12.30 4.64 -8.15
N THR A 136 11.35 5.35 -7.52
CA THR A 136 11.33 6.82 -7.36
C THR A 136 11.10 7.22 -5.90
N GLN A 137 11.19 8.51 -5.56
CA GLN A 137 10.92 9.03 -4.21
C GLN A 137 9.45 9.40 -3.97
N GLY A 138 8.62 9.35 -5.02
CA GLY A 138 7.27 9.92 -4.99
C GLY A 138 7.25 11.45 -5.14
N VAL A 139 6.05 12.01 -5.13
CA VAL A 139 5.78 13.44 -5.12
C VAL A 139 5.07 13.82 -3.81
N LYS A 140 5.01 15.11 -3.50
CA LYS A 140 4.24 15.58 -2.34
C LYS A 140 2.76 15.37 -2.65
N LEU A 141 2.05 14.63 -1.80
CA LEU A 141 0.61 14.39 -1.93
C LEU A 141 -0.21 15.35 -1.07
N MET A 142 0.35 15.76 0.06
CA MET A 142 -0.33 16.61 1.03
C MET A 142 0.65 17.51 1.78
N ASP A 143 0.13 18.65 2.22
CA ASP A 143 0.82 19.52 3.16
C ASP A 143 0.53 19.06 4.60
N LEU A 144 1.59 18.66 5.28
CA LEU A 144 1.59 18.40 6.70
C LEU A 144 2.09 19.66 7.43
N LEU A 145 1.56 19.89 8.63
CA LEU A 145 2.04 20.93 9.52
C LEU A 145 3.43 20.56 10.06
N GLU A 146 4.06 21.53 10.72
CA GLU A 146 5.30 21.30 11.44
C GLU A 146 5.10 20.21 12.51
N ASP A 147 6.06 19.27 12.60
CA ASP A 147 6.02 18.11 13.49
C ASP A 147 4.77 17.22 13.37
N GLU A 148 4.09 17.25 12.21
CA GLU A 148 2.99 16.36 11.87
C GLU A 148 3.46 15.26 10.91
N ARG A 149 2.92 14.06 11.10
CA ARG A 149 3.18 12.92 10.20
C ARG A 149 1.91 12.16 9.85
N ALA A 150 1.86 11.67 8.62
CA ALA A 150 0.85 10.69 8.21
C ALA A 150 1.04 9.39 9.01
N MET A 151 -0.07 8.76 9.39
CA MET A 151 -0.10 7.57 10.25
C MET A 151 -0.68 6.36 9.54
N ASP A 152 -1.80 6.53 8.85
CA ASP A 152 -2.46 5.46 8.08
C ASP A 152 -3.28 6.08 6.94
N MET A 153 -3.75 5.23 6.04
CA MET A 153 -4.61 5.62 4.94
C MET A 153 -5.70 4.59 4.66
N THR A 154 -6.83 5.05 4.11
CA THR A 154 -7.88 4.19 3.59
C THR A 154 -8.40 4.73 2.26
N VAL A 155 -8.96 3.82 1.45
CA VAL A 155 -9.78 4.21 0.29
C VAL A 155 -11.17 4.54 0.82
N VAL A 156 -11.77 5.61 0.30
CA VAL A 156 -13.16 6.00 0.57
C VAL A 156 -14.05 5.02 -0.17
N ILE A 157 -14.98 4.41 0.55
CA ILE A 157 -16.05 3.63 -0.06
C ILE A 157 -17.22 4.59 -0.19
N GLU A 158 -17.61 4.93 -1.42
CA GLU A 158 -18.85 5.67 -1.63
C GLU A 158 -20.01 4.78 -1.19
N SER A 159 -20.82 5.28 -0.27
CA SER A 159 -22.10 4.68 0.10
C SER A 159 -23.13 5.10 -0.92
N ASP A 160 -23.84 4.14 -1.52
CA ASP A 160 -25.01 4.38 -2.40
C ASP A 160 -26.22 5.00 -1.65
N GLU A 161 -26.02 5.59 -0.47
CA GLU A 161 -27.09 6.30 0.23
C GLU A 161 -27.34 7.63 -0.50
N PRO A 162 -28.55 7.85 -1.04
CA PRO A 162 -28.87 9.13 -1.66
C PRO A 162 -28.66 10.23 -0.63
N ASP A 163 -27.97 11.30 -1.01
CA ASP A 163 -27.93 12.53 -0.24
C ASP A 163 -29.39 12.95 -0.01
N GLU A 164 -29.88 12.79 1.23
CA GLU A 164 -31.12 13.41 1.65
C GLU A 164 -30.85 14.92 1.66
N GLU A 165 -31.11 15.56 0.52
CA GLU A 165 -31.19 17.03 0.42
C GLU A 165 -32.34 17.50 1.33
N GLU A 166 -32.00 18.24 2.40
CA GLU A 166 -32.95 19.07 3.17
C GLU A 166 -33.41 20.30 2.36
#